data_AF-A0A832DNG0-F1
#
_entry.id   AF-A0A832DNG0-F1
#
_cell.length_a   1.000
_cell.length_b   1.000
_cell.length_c   1.000
_cell.angle_alpha   90.00
_cell.angle_beta   90.00
_cell.angle_gamma   90.00
#
_symmetry.space_group_name_H-M   'P 1'
#
loop_
_entity.id
_entity.type
_entity.pdbx_description
1 polymer ?
#
loop_
_entity_poly.entity_id
_entity_poly.type
_entity_poly.pdbx_seq_one_letter_code
_entity_poly.pdbx_strand_id
1 'polypeptide(L)'
;MNLGQSLFAMGALLILSLTILRMNNNILSTDETVMDSKIGILATSIGTSLIEEASKLAFDENTKVNPVNDLNGLTPVLSLGQDILGVFDDFDDFNNYTQHDTIYTIPFHTRCIVTYINPTNPNGSSTNRTWHKKLTVKIASDFSKDTLELSTVYSYWYFR
;
A
#
# COMPACT_ATOMS: atom_id res chain seq x y z
N MET A 1 -42.63 -53.10 -9.28
CA MET A 1 -42.15 -51.88 -8.59
C MET A 1 -40.65 -52.03 -8.41
N ASN A 2 -39.79 -51.28 -9.10
CA ASN A 2 -38.34 -51.14 -8.78
C ASN A 2 -37.60 -50.18 -9.74
N LEU A 3 -38.00 -50.09 -11.02
CA LEU A 3 -37.28 -49.30 -12.02
C LEU A 3 -37.59 -47.79 -11.97
N GLY A 4 -38.85 -47.41 -11.71
CA GLY A 4 -39.23 -46.00 -11.52
C GLY A 4 -38.66 -45.39 -10.23
N GLN A 5 -38.64 -46.16 -9.14
CA GLN A 5 -38.09 -45.70 -7.85
C GLN A 5 -36.56 -45.52 -7.89
N SER A 6 -35.85 -46.41 -8.61
CA SER A 6 -34.40 -46.25 -8.83
C SER A 6 -34.08 -45.08 -9.76
N LEU A 7 -34.90 -44.80 -10.79
CA LEU A 7 -34.74 -43.62 -11.64
C LEU A 7 -34.94 -42.31 -10.85
N PHE A 8 -35.94 -42.25 -9.97
CA PHE A 8 -36.11 -41.11 -9.06
C PHE A 8 -34.93 -40.95 -8.10
N ALA A 9 -34.41 -42.05 -7.54
CA ALA A 9 -33.24 -41.99 -6.66
C ALA A 9 -31.98 -41.49 -7.40
N MET A 10 -31.73 -41.95 -8.64
CA MET A 10 -30.61 -41.47 -9.45
C MET A 10 -30.75 -39.99 -9.83
N GLY A 11 -31.97 -39.55 -10.17
CA GLY A 11 -32.26 -38.14 -10.45
C GLY A 11 -32.03 -37.25 -9.22
N ALA A 12 -32.46 -37.70 -8.04
CA ALA A 12 -32.23 -37.00 -6.78
C ALA A 12 -30.73 -36.90 -6.44
N LEU A 13 -29.95 -37.96 -6.65
CA LEU A 13 -28.49 -37.96 -6.45
C LEU A 13 -27.77 -37.03 -7.43
N LEU A 14 -28.21 -36.97 -8.69
CA LEU A 14 -27.66 -36.05 -9.69
C LEU A 14 -27.90 -34.59 -9.28
N ILE A 15 -29.12 -34.25 -8.89
CA ILE A 15 -29.45 -32.89 -8.44
C ILE A 15 -28.65 -32.56 -7.18
N LEU A 16 -28.59 -33.46 -6.21
CA LEU A 16 -27.81 -33.28 -4.99
C LEU A 16 -26.33 -33.03 -5.30
N SER A 17 -25.72 -33.79 -6.21
CA SER A 17 -24.32 -33.62 -6.62
C SER A 17 -24.08 -32.25 -7.25
N LEU A 18 -24.98 -31.82 -8.17
CA LEU A 18 -24.90 -30.50 -8.79
C LEU A 18 -25.06 -29.37 -7.75
N THR A 19 -25.95 -29.54 -6.78
CA THR A 19 -26.14 -28.58 -5.69
C THR A 19 -24.90 -28.51 -4.78
N ILE A 20 -24.30 -29.64 -4.43
CA ILE A 20 -23.07 -29.69 -3.63
C ILE A 20 -21.92 -29.02 -4.36
N LEU A 21 -21.72 -29.31 -5.65
CA LEU A 21 -20.69 -28.67 -6.46
C LEU A 21 -20.88 -27.16 -6.53
N ARG A 22 -22.13 -26.70 -6.75
CA ARG A 22 -22.46 -25.28 -6.75
C ARG A 22 -22.19 -24.63 -5.39
N MET A 23 -22.52 -25.31 -4.30
CA MET A 23 -22.28 -24.80 -2.95
C MET A 23 -20.78 -24.70 -2.65
N ASN A 24 -19.98 -25.71 -3.01
CA ASN A 24 -18.53 -25.67 -2.83
C ASN A 24 -17.88 -24.55 -3.65
N ASN A 25 -18.30 -24.34 -4.89
CA ASN A 25 -17.81 -23.23 -5.71
C ASN A 25 -18.19 -21.86 -5.12
N ASN A 26 -19.39 -21.74 -4.55
CA ASN A 26 -19.81 -20.52 -3.85
C ASN A 26 -18.99 -20.27 -2.58
N ILE A 27 -18.69 -21.33 -1.81
CA ILE A 27 -17.83 -21.23 -0.63
C ILE A 27 -16.44 -20.78 -1.04
N LEU A 28 -15.83 -21.42 -2.05
CA LEU A 28 -14.51 -21.05 -2.55
C LEU A 28 -14.45 -19.59 -3.02
N SER A 29 -15.44 -19.16 -3.82
CA SER A 29 -15.51 -17.78 -4.29
C SER A 29 -15.70 -16.77 -3.15
N THR A 30 -16.44 -17.16 -2.10
CA THR A 30 -16.61 -16.35 -0.90
C THR A 30 -15.31 -16.26 -0.12
N ASP A 31 -14.60 -17.38 0.04
CA ASP A 31 -13.32 -17.44 0.75
C ASP A 31 -12.25 -16.59 0.04
N GLU A 32 -12.18 -16.63 -1.28
CA GLU A 32 -11.32 -15.76 -2.09
C GLU A 32 -11.66 -14.28 -1.84
N THR A 33 -12.94 -13.90 -1.90
CA THR A 33 -13.37 -12.52 -1.66
C THR A 33 -13.05 -12.05 -0.24
N VAL A 34 -13.21 -12.92 0.75
CA VAL A 34 -12.88 -12.64 2.15
C VAL A 34 -11.37 -12.49 2.32
N MET A 35 -10.57 -13.33 1.66
CA MET A 35 -9.12 -13.24 1.70
C MET A 35 -8.61 -11.94 1.07
N ASP A 36 -9.10 -11.57 -0.12
CA ASP A 36 -8.76 -10.31 -0.78
C ASP A 36 -9.11 -9.11 0.09
N SER A 37 -10.28 -9.14 0.75
CA SER A 37 -10.69 -8.09 1.68
C SER A 37 -9.75 -7.99 2.89
N LYS A 38 -9.33 -9.12 3.46
CA LYS A 38 -8.37 -9.14 4.59
C LYS A 38 -7.02 -8.57 4.17
N ILE A 39 -6.50 -8.98 3.01
CA ILE A 39 -5.23 -8.47 2.48
C ILE A 39 -5.33 -6.96 2.23
N GLY A 40 -6.43 -6.49 1.64
CA GLY A 40 -6.65 -5.05 1.39
C GLY A 40 -6.69 -4.22 2.68
N ILE A 41 -7.36 -4.70 3.73
CA ILE A 41 -7.41 -4.01 5.03
C ILE A 41 -6.02 -3.97 5.69
N LEU A 42 -5.31 -5.10 5.70
CA LEU A 42 -3.96 -5.17 6.27
C LEU A 42 -2.96 -4.29 5.51
N ALA A 43 -2.98 -4.35 4.17
CA ALA A 43 -2.15 -3.50 3.33
C ALA A 43 -2.45 -2.02 3.57
N THR A 44 -3.72 -1.64 3.66
CA THR A 44 -4.11 -0.26 3.97
C THR A 44 -3.57 0.17 5.33
N SER A 45 -3.70 -0.67 6.36
CA SER A 45 -3.18 -0.40 7.70
C SER A 45 -1.65 -0.20 7.73
N ILE A 46 -0.90 -1.02 6.99
CA ILE A 46 0.56 -0.88 6.85
C ILE A 46 0.88 0.46 6.19
N GLY A 47 0.21 0.76 5.07
CA GLY A 47 0.48 1.97 4.31
C GLY A 47 0.11 3.25 5.06
N THR A 48 -1.01 3.26 5.78
CA THR A 48 -1.37 4.39 6.65
C THR A 48 -0.39 4.56 7.80
N SER A 49 0.06 3.48 8.42
CA SER A 49 1.07 3.54 9.50
C SER A 49 2.37 4.15 9.01
N LEU A 50 2.87 3.75 7.83
CA LEU A 50 4.09 4.31 7.24
C LEU A 50 3.93 5.78 6.85
N ILE A 51 2.77 6.15 6.29
CA ILE A 51 2.46 7.55 5.98
C ILE A 51 2.45 8.40 7.25
N GLU A 52 1.85 7.91 8.33
CA GLU A 52 1.80 8.61 9.61
C GLU A 52 3.19 8.74 10.25
N GLU A 53 4.01 7.69 10.17
CA GLU A 53 5.39 7.72 10.67
C GLU A 53 6.22 8.76 9.91
N ALA A 54 6.20 8.72 8.57
CA ALA A 54 6.89 9.70 7.75
C ALA A 54 6.39 11.13 8.01
N SER A 55 5.07 11.32 8.13
CA SER A 55 4.46 12.66 8.31
C SER A 55 4.71 13.28 9.69
N LYS A 56 5.15 12.50 10.69
CA LYS A 56 5.54 12.99 12.01
C LYS A 56 6.95 13.58 12.04
N LEU A 57 7.78 13.21 11.07
CA LEU A 57 9.16 13.65 10.99
C LEU A 57 9.28 15.02 10.34
N ALA A 58 10.47 15.61 10.42
CA ALA A 58 10.74 16.89 9.77
C ALA A 58 10.65 16.76 8.24
N PHE A 59 10.35 17.86 7.56
CA PHE A 59 10.26 17.87 6.10
C PHE A 59 11.59 17.54 5.39
N ASP A 60 12.71 17.88 6.03
CA ASP A 60 14.08 17.82 5.51
C ASP A 60 15.05 17.95 6.70
N GLU A 61 16.26 17.40 6.61
CA GLU A 61 17.36 17.55 7.60
C GLU A 61 17.50 19.00 8.11
N ASN A 62 17.59 19.96 7.19
CA ASN A 62 17.82 21.36 7.55
C ASN A 62 16.63 22.02 8.28
N THR A 63 15.44 21.41 8.18
CA THR A 63 14.20 21.90 8.81
C THR A 63 14.08 21.44 10.27
N LYS A 64 14.89 20.49 10.73
CA LYS A 64 14.83 19.95 12.10
C LYS A 64 15.10 21.01 13.18
N VAL A 65 16.09 21.88 12.93
CA VAL A 65 16.58 22.84 13.94
C VAL A 65 16.18 24.28 13.61
N ASN A 66 16.22 24.67 12.34
CA ASN A 66 15.99 26.04 11.91
C ASN A 66 14.98 26.11 10.75
N PRO A 67 14.19 27.19 10.65
CA PRO A 67 13.30 27.37 9.52
C PRO A 67 14.08 27.69 8.24
N VAL A 68 13.80 26.94 7.17
CA VAL A 68 14.42 27.12 5.86
C VAL A 68 13.56 28.09 5.04
N ASN A 69 14.17 29.18 4.55
CA ASN A 69 13.46 30.21 3.76
C ASN A 69 13.78 30.18 2.26
N ASP A 70 14.79 29.38 1.85
CA ASP A 70 15.21 29.25 0.45
C ASP A 70 15.15 27.77 0.04
N LEU A 71 14.70 27.52 -1.20
CA LEU A 71 14.63 26.19 -1.81
C LEU A 71 16.01 25.54 -1.94
N ASN A 72 17.07 26.34 -2.02
CA ASN A 72 18.44 25.84 -2.04
C ASN A 72 18.88 25.19 -0.71
N GLY A 73 18.14 25.44 0.38
CA GLY A 73 18.36 24.80 1.67
C GLY A 73 17.73 23.41 1.79
N LEU A 74 16.97 22.95 0.80
CA LEU A 74 16.35 21.62 0.78
C LEU A 74 17.26 20.57 0.13
N THR A 75 17.09 19.29 0.48
CA THR A 75 17.81 18.18 -0.15
C THR A 75 17.59 18.16 -1.68
N PRO A 76 18.65 18.02 -2.51
CA PRO A 76 18.49 17.87 -3.94
C PRO A 76 17.75 16.57 -4.29
N VAL A 77 16.96 16.61 -5.38
CA VAL A 77 16.15 15.47 -5.83
C VAL A 77 16.96 14.18 -6.04
N LEU A 78 18.23 14.31 -6.45
CA LEU A 78 19.14 13.18 -6.67
C LEU A 78 19.71 12.58 -5.37
N SER A 79 19.61 13.30 -4.26
CA SER A 79 20.09 12.88 -2.94
C SER A 79 18.93 12.53 -2.00
N LEU A 80 17.69 12.43 -2.50
CA LEU A 80 16.56 11.99 -1.69
C LEU A 80 16.74 10.53 -1.30
N GLY A 81 16.64 10.25 -0.01
CA GLY A 81 16.83 8.94 0.61
C GLY A 81 17.60 9.09 1.90
N GLN A 82 17.95 7.97 2.51
CA GLN A 82 18.64 7.95 3.79
C GLN A 82 19.99 8.69 3.72
N ASP A 83 20.12 9.76 4.51
CA ASP A 83 21.40 10.43 4.72
C ASP A 83 22.36 9.53 5.52
N ILE A 84 21.82 8.79 6.48
CA ILE A 84 22.54 7.80 7.28
C ILE A 84 21.79 6.47 7.20
N LEU A 85 22.49 5.41 6.79
CA LEU A 85 21.90 4.07 6.68
C LEU A 85 21.30 3.62 8.02
N GLY A 86 19.99 3.35 8.01
CA GLY A 86 19.24 2.84 9.17
C GLY A 86 18.75 3.92 10.15
N VAL A 87 18.93 5.20 9.85
CA VAL A 87 18.30 6.31 10.57
C VAL A 87 17.23 6.90 9.66
N PHE A 88 16.01 7.02 10.21
CA PHE A 88 14.88 7.68 9.56
C PHE A 88 14.45 8.81 10.47
N ASP A 89 14.89 10.02 10.16
CA ASP A 89 14.64 11.18 11.00
C ASP A 89 14.05 12.37 10.21
N ASP A 90 13.98 12.28 8.89
CA ASP A 90 13.17 13.16 8.05
C ASP A 90 12.24 12.43 7.05
N PHE A 91 11.44 13.22 6.33
CA PHE A 91 10.45 12.73 5.38
C PHE A 91 11.08 12.16 4.10
N ASP A 92 12.25 12.62 3.68
CA ASP A 92 12.93 12.15 2.46
C ASP A 92 13.71 10.86 2.62
N ASP A 93 14.06 10.47 3.84
CA ASP A 93 14.65 9.16 4.15
C ASP A 93 13.79 7.98 3.68
N PHE A 94 12.48 8.18 3.56
CA PHE A 94 11.53 7.17 3.06
C PHE A 94 11.65 6.93 1.55
N ASN A 95 12.48 7.68 0.83
CA ASN A 95 12.70 7.44 -0.58
C ASN A 95 13.45 6.12 -0.82
N ASN A 96 12.88 5.24 -1.64
CA ASN A 96 13.37 3.87 -1.88
C ASN A 96 13.40 2.99 -0.62
N TYR A 97 12.67 3.36 0.43
CA TYR A 97 12.48 2.46 1.57
C TYR A 97 11.71 1.22 1.11
N THR A 98 12.23 0.04 1.47
CA THR A 98 11.61 -1.25 1.18
C THR A 98 11.50 -2.04 2.47
N GLN A 99 10.32 -2.60 2.70
CA GLN A 99 10.04 -3.42 3.87
C GLN A 99 9.37 -4.71 3.44
N HIS A 100 9.82 -5.80 4.04
CA HIS A 100 9.22 -7.13 3.89
C HIS A 100 8.68 -7.53 5.25
N ASP A 101 7.36 -7.63 5.34
CA ASP A 101 6.68 -8.05 6.56
C ASP A 101 5.84 -9.30 6.28
N THR A 102 5.67 -10.15 7.28
CA THR A 102 4.84 -11.36 7.17
C THR A 102 3.81 -11.33 8.29
N ILE A 103 2.57 -11.00 7.92
CA ILE A 103 1.45 -10.92 8.86
C ILE A 103 0.55 -12.12 8.63
N TYR A 104 0.33 -12.94 9.67
CA TYR A 104 -0.50 -14.14 9.60
C TYR A 104 -0.16 -15.08 8.42
N THR A 105 1.12 -15.27 8.12
CA THR A 105 1.65 -16.13 7.02
C THR A 105 1.56 -15.51 5.62
N ILE A 106 1.04 -14.29 5.49
CA ILE A 106 0.97 -13.56 4.22
C ILE A 106 2.17 -12.60 4.14
N PRO A 107 3.09 -12.76 3.17
CA PRO A 107 4.17 -11.81 2.93
C PRO A 107 3.61 -10.55 2.27
N PHE A 108 4.06 -9.41 2.76
CA PHE A 108 3.80 -8.08 2.22
C PHE A 108 5.12 -7.42 1.84
N HIS A 109 5.17 -6.88 0.63
CA HIS A 109 6.28 -6.13 0.08
C HIS A 109 5.85 -4.68 -0.06
N THR A 110 6.35 -3.84 0.83
CA THR A 110 6.10 -2.41 0.81
C THR A 110 7.27 -1.68 0.19
N ARG A 111 6.99 -0.76 -0.71
CA ARG A 111 7.96 0.17 -1.31
C ARG A 111 7.47 1.59 -1.20
N CYS A 112 8.30 2.46 -0.66
CA CYS A 112 8.05 3.89 -0.55
C CYS A 112 8.90 4.66 -1.58
N ILE A 113 8.30 5.71 -2.15
CA ILE A 113 8.97 6.62 -3.07
C ILE A 113 8.56 8.04 -2.69
N VAL A 114 9.56 8.90 -2.48
CA VAL A 114 9.34 10.32 -2.20
C VAL A 114 9.77 11.13 -3.41
N THR A 115 8.90 12.02 -3.87
CA THR A 115 9.16 12.88 -5.02
C THR A 115 8.73 14.30 -4.73
N TYR A 116 9.47 15.29 -5.24
CA TYR A 116 8.96 16.66 -5.25
C TYR A 116 7.82 16.79 -6.24
N ILE A 117 6.84 17.61 -5.90
CA ILE A 117 5.71 17.92 -6.78
C ILE A 117 5.59 19.41 -7.02
N ASN A 118 5.08 19.78 -8.19
CA ASN A 118 4.74 21.16 -8.49
C ASN A 118 3.24 21.38 -8.22
N PRO A 119 2.83 22.49 -7.57
CA PRO A 119 1.42 22.82 -7.39
C PRO A 119 0.60 22.83 -8.68
N THR A 120 1.21 23.14 -9.83
CA THR A 120 0.54 23.15 -11.13
C THR A 120 0.36 21.76 -11.75
N ASN A 121 1.15 20.78 -11.31
CA ASN A 121 1.05 19.38 -11.73
C ASN A 121 1.36 18.43 -10.55
N PRO A 122 0.38 18.16 -9.68
CA PRO A 122 0.57 17.32 -8.49
C PRO A 122 0.80 15.83 -8.81
N ASN A 123 0.39 15.40 -10.01
CA ASN A 123 0.60 14.04 -10.48
C ASN A 123 2.03 13.82 -11.00
N GLY A 124 2.64 14.86 -11.58
CA GLY A 124 4.01 14.81 -12.09
C GLY A 124 5.07 14.92 -10.99
N SER A 125 6.15 14.16 -11.13
CA SER A 125 7.37 14.35 -10.36
C SER A 125 8.14 15.56 -10.89
N SER A 126 8.59 16.45 -10.00
CA SER A 126 9.49 17.55 -10.33
C SER A 126 10.94 17.17 -10.10
N THR A 127 11.83 17.59 -11.00
CA THR A 127 13.29 17.53 -10.82
C THR A 127 13.83 18.73 -10.05
N ASN A 128 12.97 19.71 -9.76
CA ASN A 128 13.34 20.91 -9.02
C ASN A 128 12.85 20.77 -7.58
N ARG A 129 13.59 21.40 -6.65
CA ARG A 129 13.19 21.47 -5.25
C ARG A 129 11.94 22.32 -5.14
N THR A 130 10.93 21.83 -4.44
CA THR A 130 9.68 22.53 -4.15
C THR A 130 9.32 22.36 -2.68
N TRP A 131 8.42 23.20 -2.16
CA TRP A 131 7.91 23.09 -0.79
C TRP A 131 6.92 21.94 -0.57
N HIS A 132 6.76 21.06 -1.57
CA HIS A 132 5.79 19.97 -1.56
C HIS A 132 6.48 18.67 -1.96
N LYS A 133 6.53 17.71 -1.04
CA LYS A 133 6.99 16.35 -1.27
C LYS A 133 5.75 15.43 -1.27
N LYS A 134 5.69 14.51 -2.22
CA LYS A 134 4.68 13.45 -2.29
C LYS A 134 5.33 12.12 -1.92
N LEU A 135 4.76 11.45 -0.94
CA LEU A 135 5.10 10.08 -0.58
C LEU A 135 4.10 9.14 -1.23
N THR A 136 4.59 8.21 -2.04
CA THR A 136 3.83 7.13 -2.64
C THR A 136 4.28 5.81 -2.03
N VAL A 137 3.35 5.11 -1.39
CA VAL A 137 3.56 3.80 -0.76
C VAL A 137 2.86 2.75 -1.62
N LYS A 138 3.62 1.79 -2.14
CA LYS A 138 3.12 0.66 -2.93
C LYS A 138 3.27 -0.62 -2.13
N ILE A 139 2.18 -1.35 -1.98
CA ILE A 139 2.12 -2.55 -1.14
C ILE A 139 1.60 -3.69 -2.00
N ALA A 140 2.45 -4.68 -2.20
CA ALA A 140 2.13 -5.90 -2.93
C ALA A 140 2.19 -7.10 -1.98
N SER A 141 1.37 -8.11 -2.25
CA SER A 141 1.45 -9.41 -1.59
C SER A 141 1.46 -10.50 -2.64
N ASP A 142 2.17 -11.60 -2.39
CA ASP A 142 2.19 -12.77 -3.29
C ASP A 142 0.81 -13.42 -3.47
N PHE A 143 -0.10 -13.15 -2.53
CA PHE A 143 -1.47 -13.66 -2.53
C PHE A 143 -2.48 -12.67 -3.10
N SER A 144 -2.09 -11.42 -3.39
CA SER A 144 -2.96 -10.45 -4.07
C SER A 144 -2.61 -10.33 -5.54
N LYS A 145 -3.64 -10.25 -6.39
CA LYS A 145 -3.44 -10.01 -7.83
C LYS A 145 -3.01 -8.57 -8.13
N ASP A 146 -3.40 -7.62 -7.28
CA ASP A 146 -3.16 -6.19 -7.46
C ASP A 146 -2.26 -5.61 -6.38
N THR A 147 -1.60 -4.50 -6.71
CA THR A 147 -0.74 -3.73 -5.80
C THR A 147 -1.53 -2.53 -5.29
N LEU A 148 -1.66 -2.39 -3.98
CA LEU A 148 -2.28 -1.22 -3.37
C LEU A 148 -1.31 -0.04 -3.43
N GLU A 149 -1.74 1.09 -3.97
CA GLU A 149 -0.98 2.34 -3.99
C GLU A 149 -1.70 3.41 -3.16
N LEU A 150 -1.01 3.92 -2.15
CA LEU A 150 -1.44 5.05 -1.34
C LEU A 150 -0.48 6.22 -1.55
N SER A 151 -1.02 7.43 -1.65
CA SER A 151 -0.20 8.63 -1.81
C SER A 151 -0.65 9.75 -0.89
N THR A 152 0.31 10.43 -0.27
CA THR A 152 0.08 11.65 0.52
C THR A 152 0.99 12.77 0.04
N VAL A 153 0.52 14.01 0.18
CA VAL A 153 1.33 15.21 -0.08
C VAL A 153 1.63 15.88 1.24
N TYR A 154 2.92 16.00 1.53
CA TYR A 154 3.42 16.72 2.68
C TYR A 154 4.03 18.04 2.23
N SER A 155 3.61 19.13 2.88
CA SER A 155 3.95 20.49 2.48
C SER A 155 4.60 21.22 3.63
N TYR A 156 5.70 21.91 3.35
CA TYR A 156 6.37 22.73 4.35
C TYR A 156 5.67 24.07 4.50
N TRP A 157 5.31 24.41 5.74
CA TRP A 157 4.74 25.71 6.11
C TRP A 157 5.46 26.24 7.34
N TYR A 158 5.96 27.47 7.25
CA TYR A 158 6.51 28.20 8.38
C TYR A 158 5.66 29.45 8.61
N PHE A 159 5.02 29.52 9.77
CA PHE A 159 4.27 30.70 10.20
C PHE A 159 5.18 31.56 11.07
N ARG A 160 5.29 32.84 10.70
CA ARG A 160 5.98 33.87 11.48
C ARG A 160 5.10 34.42 12.58
#